data_AF-A0A7W5X1V2-F1
#
_entry.id   AF-A0A7W5X1V2-F1
#
_cell.length_a   1.000
_cell.length_b   1.000
_cell.length_c   1.000
_cell.angle_alpha   90.00
_cell.angle_beta   90.00
_cell.angle_gamma   90.00
#
_symmetry.space_group_name_H-M   'P 1'
#
loop_
_entity.id
_entity.type
_entity.pdbx_description
1 polymer ?
#
loop_
_entity_poly.entity_id
_entity_poly.type
_entity_poly.pdbx_seq_one_letter_code
_entity_poly.pdbx_strand_id
1 'polypeptide(L)'
;MADITLWLPENDLIRRQVLNKLTEESGELLQIVGRCLAQGIDKADPKSGKPNIDALADEIADMMAAVAWLREVITLPPGTDARTNRKLSGFHEWQGLLEAAQ
;
A
#
# COMPACT_ATOMS: atom_id res chain seq x y z
N MET A 1 12.61 -31.18 -17.89
CA MET A 1 11.32 -30.68 -17.35
C MET A 1 11.15 -29.27 -17.89
N ALA A 2 9.98 -28.91 -18.40
CA ALA A 2 9.82 -27.63 -19.10
C ALA A 2 9.86 -26.45 -18.10
N ASP A 3 10.91 -25.63 -18.20
CA ASP A 3 11.13 -24.40 -17.40
C ASP A 3 10.19 -23.24 -17.79
N ILE A 4 9.31 -23.43 -18.76
CA ILE A 4 8.39 -22.40 -19.26
C ILE A 4 6.96 -22.95 -19.27
N THR A 5 6.08 -22.29 -18.53
CA THR A 5 4.63 -22.50 -18.56
C THR A 5 3.97 -21.25 -19.14
N LEU A 6 2.93 -21.43 -19.97
CA LEU A 6 2.16 -20.33 -20.55
C LEU A 6 1.34 -19.61 -19.47
N TRP A 7 1.58 -18.31 -19.30
CA TRP A 7 0.77 -17.44 -18.45
C TRP A 7 -0.30 -16.77 -19.29
N LEU A 8 -1.56 -16.96 -18.91
CA LEU A 8 -2.69 -16.23 -19.51
C LEU A 8 -3.06 -15.05 -18.60
N PRO A 9 -3.54 -13.93 -19.17
CA PRO A 9 -3.99 -12.80 -18.38
C PRO A 9 -5.26 -13.14 -17.59
N GLU A 10 -5.53 -12.35 -16.54
CA GLU A 10 -6.84 -12.36 -15.87
C GLU A 10 -7.91 -11.84 -16.85
N ASN A 11 -8.92 -12.67 -17.09
CA ASN A 11 -9.95 -12.43 -18.10
C ASN A 11 -11.30 -12.07 -17.48
N ASP A 12 -11.49 -12.29 -16.18
CA ASP A 12 -12.67 -11.77 -15.48
C ASP A 12 -12.56 -10.25 -15.38
N LEU A 13 -13.56 -9.56 -15.93
CA LEU A 13 -13.56 -8.10 -16.02
C LEU A 13 -13.46 -7.45 -14.62
N ILE A 14 -14.21 -7.97 -13.65
CA ILE A 14 -14.31 -7.36 -12.32
C ILE A 14 -13.01 -7.59 -11.54
N ARG A 15 -12.48 -8.81 -11.55
CA ARG A 15 -11.18 -9.13 -10.94
C ARG A 15 -10.07 -8.29 -11.55
N ARG A 16 -10.05 -8.16 -12.87
CA ARG A 16 -9.05 -7.31 -13.55
C ARG A 16 -9.14 -5.85 -13.10
N GLN A 17 -10.33 -5.29 -12.96
CA GLN A 17 -10.49 -3.90 -12.53
C GLN A 17 -10.09 -3.67 -11.07
N VAL A 18 -10.40 -4.62 -10.19
CA VAL A 18 -9.94 -4.60 -8.80
C VAL A 18 -8.41 -4.62 -8.72
N LEU A 19 -7.76 -5.51 -9.48
CA LEU A 19 -6.30 -5.58 -9.53
C LEU A 19 -5.70 -4.30 -10.13
N ASN A 20 -6.35 -3.70 -11.12
CA ASN A 20 -5.94 -2.43 -11.70
C ASN A 20 -6.01 -1.29 -10.68
N LYS A 21 -7.14 -1.11 -9.98
CA LYS A 21 -7.25 -0.09 -8.93
C LYS A 21 -6.25 -0.30 -7.82
N LEU A 22 -6.09 -1.53 -7.32
CA LEU A 22 -5.06 -1.83 -6.33
C LEU A 22 -3.65 -1.43 -6.79
N THR A 23 -3.36 -1.63 -8.08
CA THR A 23 -2.07 -1.25 -8.68
C THR A 23 -1.90 0.27 -8.75
N GLU A 24 -2.94 0.98 -9.18
CA GLU A 24 -2.96 2.45 -9.25
C GLU A 24 -2.73 3.08 -7.88
N GLU A 25 -3.55 2.72 -6.88
CA GLU A 25 -3.46 3.29 -5.53
C GLU A 25 -2.14 2.92 -4.83
N SER A 26 -1.59 1.73 -5.09
CA SER A 26 -0.27 1.36 -4.59
C SER A 26 0.83 2.26 -5.17
N GLY A 27 0.69 2.67 -6.43
CA GLY A 27 1.62 3.57 -7.10
C GLY A 27 1.52 4.99 -6.57
N GLU A 28 0.31 5.50 -6.37
CA GLU A 28 0.06 6.85 -5.85
C GLU A 28 0.52 6.96 -4.38
N LEU A 29 0.19 5.96 -3.55
CA LEU A 29 0.69 5.87 -2.18
C LEU A 29 2.23 5.83 -2.12
N LEU A 30 2.87 5.04 -3.00
CA LEU A 30 4.34 5.00 -3.10
C LEU A 30 4.93 6.37 -3.43
N GLN A 31 4.31 7.11 -4.35
CA GLN A 31 4.77 8.45 -4.74
C GLN A 31 4.69 9.44 -3.58
N ILE A 32 3.57 9.47 -2.84
CA ILE A 32 3.44 10.40 -1.71
C ILE A 32 4.36 10.02 -0.54
N VAL A 33 4.51 8.73 -0.24
CA VAL A 33 5.50 8.26 0.75
C VAL A 33 6.91 8.67 0.35
N GLY A 34 7.27 8.50 -0.93
CA GLY A 34 8.55 8.96 -1.47
C GLY A 34 8.75 10.47 -1.32
N ARG A 35 7.69 11.27 -1.54
CA ARG A 35 7.73 12.72 -1.34
C ARG A 35 7.91 13.09 0.13
N CYS A 36 7.18 12.44 1.04
CA CYS A 36 7.33 12.63 2.49
C CYS A 36 8.75 12.29 2.95
N LEU A 37 9.36 11.22 2.43
CA LEU A 37 10.75 10.85 2.72
C LEU A 37 11.75 11.92 2.23
N ALA A 38 11.54 12.46 1.02
CA ALA A 38 12.47 13.41 0.41
C ALA A 38 12.35 14.84 0.99
N GLN A 39 11.14 15.28 1.31
CA GLN A 39 10.86 16.67 1.68
C GLN A 39 10.54 16.85 3.16
N GLY A 40 10.05 15.80 3.83
CA GLY A 40 9.49 15.84 5.18
C GLY A 40 7.96 15.80 5.18
N ILE A 41 7.40 15.17 6.21
CA ILE A 41 5.94 14.96 6.37
C ILE A 41 5.19 16.28 6.65
N ASP A 42 5.82 17.24 7.32
CA ASP A 42 5.25 18.55 7.65
C ASP A 42 5.44 19.61 6.55
N LYS A 43 5.88 19.19 5.35
CA LYS A 43 6.03 20.09 4.20
C LYS A 43 4.80 20.03 3.29
N ALA A 44 4.86 20.76 2.18
CA ALA A 44 3.82 20.80 1.17
C ALA A 44 4.43 20.63 -0.23
N ASP A 45 3.62 20.15 -1.17
CA ASP A 45 4.00 20.10 -2.58
C ASP A 45 4.28 21.52 -3.10
N PRO A 46 5.49 21.80 -3.63
CA PRO A 46 5.82 23.13 -4.14
C PRO A 46 4.97 23.57 -5.34
N LYS A 47 4.31 22.64 -6.05
CA LYS A 47 3.47 22.96 -7.21
C LYS A 47 2.03 23.27 -6.81
N SER A 48 1.38 22.39 -6.05
CA SER A 48 -0.04 22.55 -5.67
C SER A 48 -0.24 23.30 -4.35
N GLY A 49 0.78 23.39 -3.50
CA GLY A 49 0.65 23.88 -2.13
C GLY A 49 -0.03 22.90 -1.17
N LYS A 50 -0.42 21.70 -1.62
CA LYS A 50 -1.09 20.70 -0.78
C LYS A 50 -0.14 20.17 0.29
N PRO A 51 -0.51 20.19 1.58
CA PRO A 51 0.29 19.59 2.65
C PRO A 51 0.57 18.11 2.39
N ASN A 52 1.78 17.67 2.72
CA ASN A 52 2.19 16.28 2.53
C ASN A 52 1.39 15.34 3.43
N ILE A 53 1.06 15.75 4.66
CA ILE A 53 0.22 14.96 5.57
C ILE A 53 -1.19 14.75 5.01
N ASP A 54 -1.79 15.78 4.41
CA ASP A 54 -3.13 15.68 3.81
C ASP A 54 -3.11 14.81 2.56
N ALA A 55 -2.11 14.99 1.70
CA ALA A 55 -1.93 14.14 0.53
C ALA A 55 -1.67 12.67 0.93
N LEU A 56 -0.87 12.42 1.96
CA LEU A 56 -0.63 11.08 2.46
C LEU A 56 -1.92 10.44 3.00
N ALA A 57 -2.74 11.22 3.70
CA ALA A 57 -4.01 10.75 4.22
C ALA A 57 -4.98 10.34 3.09
N ASP A 58 -5.05 11.13 2.02
CA ASP A 58 -5.89 10.82 0.86
C ASP A 58 -5.46 9.50 0.19
N GLU A 59 -4.17 9.34 -0.14
CA GLU A 59 -3.69 8.12 -0.81
C GLU A 59 -3.77 6.86 0.10
N ILE A 60 -3.66 7.03 1.43
CA ILE A 60 -3.93 5.93 2.37
C ILE A 60 -5.42 5.53 2.31
N ALA A 61 -6.33 6.50 2.27
CA ALA A 61 -7.76 6.23 2.20
C ALA A 61 -8.12 5.50 0.89
N ASP A 62 -7.56 5.94 -0.24
CA ASP A 62 -7.81 5.32 -1.54
C ASP A 62 -7.21 3.90 -1.61
N MET A 63 -6.00 3.69 -1.09
CA MET A 63 -5.42 2.35 -0.96
C MET A 63 -6.26 1.43 -0.05
N MET A 64 -6.79 1.94 1.06
CA MET A 64 -7.68 1.17 1.94
C MET A 64 -8.97 0.77 1.21
N ALA A 65 -9.56 1.68 0.42
CA ALA A 65 -10.74 1.40 -0.39
C ALA A 65 -10.45 0.32 -1.45
N ALA A 66 -9.29 0.39 -2.13
CA ALA A 66 -8.89 -0.63 -3.10
C ALA A 66 -8.69 -2.01 -2.46
N VAL A 67 -8.08 -2.08 -1.27
CA VAL A 67 -7.93 -3.34 -0.51
C VAL A 67 -9.28 -3.88 -0.02
N ALA A 68 -10.20 -3.02 0.38
CA ALA A 68 -11.55 -3.43 0.76
C ALA A 68 -12.29 -4.04 -0.42
N TRP A 69 -12.28 -3.36 -1.58
CA TRP A 69 -12.93 -3.87 -2.80
C TRP A 69 -12.28 -5.18 -3.29
N LEU A 70 -10.96 -5.33 -3.14
CA LEU A 70 -10.26 -6.59 -3.39
C LEU A 70 -10.82 -7.75 -2.57
N ARG A 71 -11.05 -7.54 -1.28
CA ARG A 71 -11.56 -8.59 -0.38
C ARG A 71 -13.01 -8.97 -0.66
N GLU A 72 -13.80 -8.06 -1.24
CA GLU A 72 -15.17 -8.34 -1.69
C GLU A 72 -15.19 -9.21 -2.96
N VAL A 73 -14.24 -9.00 -3.87
CA VAL A 73 -14.23 -9.64 -5.19
C VAL A 73 -13.35 -10.90 -5.24
N ILE A 74 -12.23 -10.91 -4.51
CA ILE A 74 -11.24 -11.99 -4.52
C ILE A 74 -11.11 -12.60 -3.12
N THR A 75 -11.39 -13.90 -3.02
CA THR A 75 -11.19 -14.66 -1.78
C THR A 75 -9.71 -14.84 -1.49
N LEU A 76 -9.18 -14.09 -0.52
CA LEU A 76 -7.83 -14.27 -0.02
C LEU A 76 -7.75 -15.48 0.92
N PRO A 77 -6.58 -16.15 1.01
CA PRO A 77 -6.39 -17.22 1.98
C PRO A 77 -6.62 -16.74 3.42
N PRO A 78 -7.11 -17.61 4.32
CA PRO A 78 -7.28 -17.27 5.73
C PRO A 78 -5.92 -16.94 6.39
N GLY A 79 -5.97 -16.18 7.48
CA GLY A 79 -4.79 -15.86 8.29
C GLY A 79 -4.01 -14.62 7.87
N THR A 80 -4.56 -13.79 6.97
CA THR A 80 -4.00 -12.46 6.65
C THR A 80 -3.79 -11.62 7.89
N ASP A 81 -4.73 -11.66 8.84
CA ASP A 81 -4.72 -10.77 9.99
C ASP A 81 -3.64 -11.19 11.00
N ALA A 82 -3.44 -12.50 11.18
CA ALA A 82 -2.33 -13.03 11.97
C ALA A 82 -0.97 -12.64 11.37
N ARG A 83 -0.86 -12.60 10.03
CA ARG A 83 0.35 -12.12 9.34
C ARG A 83 0.56 -10.62 9.55
N THR A 84 -0.49 -9.80 9.44
CA THR A 84 -0.44 -8.36 9.69
C THR A 84 0.02 -8.07 11.13
N ASN A 85 -0.58 -8.73 12.12
CA ASN A 85 -0.24 -8.53 13.53
C ASN A 85 1.23 -8.87 13.82
N ARG A 86 1.74 -10.00 13.31
CA ARG A 86 3.17 -10.35 13.47
C ARG A 86 4.09 -9.28 12.87
N LYS A 87 3.73 -8.74 11.71
CA LYS A 87 4.52 -7.71 11.04
C LYS A 87 4.52 -6.41 11.84
N LEU A 88 3.36 -6.01 12.38
CA LEU A 88 3.21 -4.83 13.21
C LEU A 88 3.99 -4.93 14.52
N SER A 89 3.96 -6.09 15.20
CA SER A 89 4.79 -6.33 16.38
C SER A 89 6.28 -6.07 16.10
N GLY A 90 6.81 -6.57 14.99
CA GLY A 90 8.20 -6.32 14.60
C GLY A 90 8.50 -4.84 14.29
N PHE A 91 7.53 -4.08 13.78
CA PHE A 91 7.68 -2.63 13.59
C PHE A 91 7.76 -1.89 14.93
N HIS A 92 6.94 -2.25 15.92
CA HIS A 92 7.01 -1.67 17.27
C HIS A 92 8.33 -2.01 17.97
N GLU A 93 8.85 -3.23 17.80
CA GLU A 93 10.17 -3.60 18.32
C GLU A 93 11.27 -2.71 17.72
N TRP A 94 11.25 -2.49 16.40
CA TRP A 94 12.19 -1.58 15.76
C TRP A 94 12.03 -0.15 16.29
N GLN A 95 10.80 0.35 16.41
CA GLN A 95 10.55 1.68 16.97
C GLN A 95 11.17 1.83 18.37
N GLY A 96 11.02 0.85 19.26
CA GLY A 96 11.64 0.89 20.59
C GLY A 96 13.17 0.94 20.56
N LEU A 97 13.82 0.30 19.58
CA LEU A 97 15.27 0.39 19.40
C LEU A 97 15.72 1.80 18.95
N LEU A 98 14.91 2.47 18.13
CA LEU A 98 15.19 3.83 17.69
C LEU A 98 15.03 4.83 18.84
N GLU A 99 13.97 4.68 19.64
CA GLU A 99 13.70 5.53 20.81
C GLU A 99 14.77 5.38 21.89
N ALA A 100 15.28 4.16 22.12
CA ALA A 100 16.36 3.93 23.09
C ALA A 100 17.75 4.45 22.63
N ALA A 101 17.90 4.74 21.34
CA ALA A 101 19.14 5.25 20.75
C ALA A 101 19.22 6.78 20.69
N GLN A 102 18.12 7.48 20.98
CA GLN A 102 18.04 8.94 21.12
C GLN A 102 18.43 9.38 22.53
#